data_AF-A0A7C5FFE8-F1
#
_entry.id   AF-A0A7C5FFE8-F1
#
_cell.length_a   1.000
_cell.length_b   1.000
_cell.length_c   1.000
_cell.angle_alpha   90.00
_cell.angle_beta   90.00
_cell.angle_gamma   90.00
#
_symmetry.space_group_name_H-M   'P 1'
#
loop_
_entity.id
_entity.type
_entity.pdbx_description
1 polymer ?
#
loop_
_entity_poly.entity_id
_entity_poly.type
_entity_poly.pdbx_seq_one_letter_code
_entity_poly.pdbx_strand_id
1 'polypeptide(L)'
;MWGPKVKRIFIGHLHPSISLEDGVKREVFKCFLEGEERGKKIVVLPSFTEVGEGKDVREIKEEKVLGLNWKKFRVIVVGDDKNYDFGEIKDLR
;
A
#
# COMPACT_ATOMS: atom_id res chain seq x y z
N MET A 1 -19.30 -3.48 9.26
CA MET A 1 -18.47 -3.21 10.46
C MET A 1 -17.89 -4.53 10.95
N TRP A 2 -16.56 -4.66 11.08
CA TRP A 2 -15.92 -5.94 11.38
C TRP A 2 -16.16 -6.39 12.82
N GLY A 3 -16.37 -7.70 13.02
CA GLY A 3 -16.63 -8.27 14.33
C GLY A 3 -15.48 -8.08 15.34
N PRO A 4 -15.76 -8.22 16.65
CA PRO A 4 -14.80 -7.93 17.72
C PRO A 4 -13.60 -8.90 17.76
N LYS A 5 -13.72 -10.09 17.17
CA LYS A 5 -12.63 -11.09 17.09
C LYS A 5 -11.66 -10.85 15.94
N VAL A 6 -11.97 -9.94 15.00
CA VAL A 6 -11.13 -9.67 13.83
C VAL A 6 -9.95 -8.80 14.26
N LYS A 7 -8.74 -9.34 14.12
CA LYS A 7 -7.48 -8.64 14.45
C LYS A 7 -6.74 -8.09 13.23
N ARG A 8 -6.89 -8.76 12.08
CA ARG A 8 -6.22 -8.44 10.81
C ARG A 8 -7.22 -8.46 9.67
N ILE A 9 -7.07 -7.53 8.75
CA ILE A 9 -7.89 -7.38 7.55
C ILE A 9 -6.94 -7.30 6.35
N PHE A 10 -7.18 -8.14 5.35
CA PHE A 10 -6.46 -8.10 4.08
C PHE A 10 -7.40 -7.57 3.00
N ILE A 11 -6.93 -6.60 2.21
CA ILE A 11 -7.73 -5.87 1.25
C ILE A 11 -7.08 -5.99 -0.13
N GLY A 12 -7.82 -6.51 -1.10
CA GLY A 12 -7.43 -6.50 -2.53
C GLY A 12 -7.98 -5.27 -3.24
N HIS A 13 -8.12 -5.34 -4.58
CA HIS A 13 -8.69 -4.30 -5.47
C HIS A 13 -7.82 -3.08 -5.75
N LEU A 14 -7.20 -2.50 -4.73
CA LEU A 14 -6.37 -1.29 -4.84
C LEU A 14 -5.11 -1.49 -5.67
N HIS A 15 -4.51 -2.68 -5.57
CA HIS A 15 -3.25 -3.07 -6.22
C HIS A 15 -2.16 -1.98 -6.05
N PRO A 16 -1.75 -1.62 -4.83
CA PRO A 16 -0.84 -0.51 -4.61
C PRO A 16 0.56 -0.76 -5.18
N SER A 17 1.16 0.31 -5.70
CA SER A 17 2.53 0.37 -6.18
C SER A 17 3.19 1.68 -5.78
N ILE A 18 4.51 1.75 -5.86
CA ILE A 18 5.29 2.97 -5.65
C ILE A 18 6.23 3.15 -6.83
N SER A 19 6.21 4.32 -7.46
CA SER A 19 7.17 4.64 -8.51
C SER A 19 8.37 5.43 -8.00
N LEU A 20 9.57 5.00 -8.37
CA LEU A 20 10.81 5.75 -8.15
C LEU A 20 11.16 6.48 -9.44
N GLU A 21 11.47 7.77 -9.35
CA GLU A 21 11.76 8.61 -10.51
C GLU A 21 12.93 9.55 -10.23
N ASP A 22 13.80 9.75 -11.22
CA ASP A 22 14.94 10.68 -11.19
C ASP A 22 14.95 11.61 -12.42
N GLY A 23 13.75 12.02 -12.89
CA GLY A 23 13.53 12.88 -14.05
C GLY A 23 13.78 12.24 -15.43
N VAL A 24 14.68 11.26 -15.52
CA VAL A 24 15.02 10.56 -16.78
C VAL A 24 14.41 9.16 -16.84
N LYS A 25 14.31 8.47 -15.69
CA LYS A 25 13.80 7.12 -15.58
C LYS A 25 12.72 7.06 -14.51
N ARG A 26 11.67 6.29 -14.78
CA ARG A 26 10.63 5.92 -13.83
C ARG A 26 10.54 4.40 -13.75
N GLU A 27 10.60 3.85 -12.54
CA GLU A 27 10.40 2.41 -12.28
C GLU A 27 9.26 2.23 -11.28
N VAL A 28 8.37 1.29 -11.55
CA VAL A 28 7.20 1.00 -10.72
C VAL A 28 7.43 -0.30 -9.96
N PHE A 29 7.28 -0.24 -8.64
CA PHE A 29 7.39 -1.39 -7.76
C PHE A 29 6.06 -1.67 -7.08
N LYS A 30 5.60 -2.91 -7.15
CA LYS A 30 4.47 -3.37 -6.36
C LYS A 30 4.79 -3.32 -4.88
N CYS A 31 3.83 -2.94 -4.06
CA CYS A 31 4.05 -2.79 -2.64
C CYS A 31 2.87 -3.32 -1.82
N PHE A 32 3.14 -3.70 -0.59
CA PHE A 32 2.13 -3.86 0.43
C PHE A 32 1.92 -2.53 1.14
N LEU A 33 0.69 -2.27 1.56
CA LEU A 33 0.41 -1.21 2.52
C LEU A 33 0.06 -1.82 3.87
N GLU A 34 0.74 -1.41 4.93
CA GLU A 34 0.39 -1.80 6.30
C GLU A 34 -0.06 -0.57 7.10
N GLY A 35 -1.23 -0.66 7.71
CA GLY A 35 -1.75 0.39 8.59
C GLY A 35 -2.56 -0.21 9.75
N GLU A 36 -3.04 0.68 10.61
CA GLU A 36 -3.92 0.31 11.70
C GLU A 36 -5.14 1.24 11.71
N GLU A 37 -6.33 0.64 11.84
CA GLU A 37 -7.57 1.40 11.97
C GLU A 37 -8.47 0.73 13.02
N ARG A 38 -8.95 1.51 13.99
CA ARG A 38 -9.84 1.03 15.08
C ARG A 38 -9.30 -0.22 15.79
N GLY A 39 -7.99 -0.25 16.07
CA GLY A 39 -7.30 -1.36 16.75
C GLY A 39 -7.19 -2.65 15.91
N LYS A 40 -7.41 -2.56 14.60
CA LYS A 40 -7.24 -3.68 13.66
C LYS A 40 -6.11 -3.36 12.70
N LYS A 41 -5.21 -4.32 12.49
CA LYS A 41 -4.19 -4.23 11.45
C LYS A 41 -4.83 -4.41 10.07
N ILE A 42 -4.50 -3.51 9.16
CA ILE A 42 -4.98 -3.55 7.77
C ILE A 42 -3.78 -3.73 6.87
N VAL A 43 -3.87 -4.70 5.97
CA VAL A 43 -2.86 -4.97 4.95
C VAL A 43 -3.52 -4.88 3.58
N VAL A 44 -3.01 -4.03 2.70
CA VAL A 44 -3.45 -3.97 1.30
C VAL A 44 -2.48 -4.75 0.43
N LEU A 45 -3.04 -5.64 -0.39
CA LEU A 45 -2.29 -6.57 -1.22
C LEU A 45 -1.97 -5.93 -2.59
N PRO A 46 -0.71 -6.02 -3.08
CA PRO A 46 -0.38 -5.65 -4.45
C PRO A 46 -1.08 -6.55 -5.48
N SER A 47 -0.97 -6.18 -6.75
CA SER A 47 -1.29 -7.11 -7.84
C SER A 47 -0.27 -8.26 -7.88
N PHE A 48 -0.74 -9.50 -7.92
CA PHE A 48 0.12 -10.68 -8.11
C PHE A 48 0.36 -11.02 -9.59
N THR A 49 -0.17 -10.24 -10.55
CA THR A 49 -0.01 -10.52 -11.98
C THR A 49 1.20 -9.81 -12.58
N GLU A 50 1.99 -10.45 -13.43
CA GLU A 50 3.21 -9.83 -14.02
C GLU A 50 2.90 -8.55 -14.82
N VAL A 51 1.75 -8.50 -15.50
CA VAL A 51 1.35 -7.38 -16.37
C VAL A 51 0.80 -6.17 -15.57
N GLY A 52 0.12 -6.43 -14.44
CA GLY A 52 -0.54 -5.36 -13.69
C GLY A 52 0.42 -4.66 -12.74
N GLU A 53 0.89 -3.48 -13.11
CA GLU A 53 1.82 -2.67 -12.31
C GLU A 53 1.19 -2.11 -11.02
N GLY A 54 -0.12 -1.91 -11.01
CA GLY A 54 -0.86 -1.35 -9.88
C GLY A 54 -1.00 0.17 -9.93
N LYS A 55 -1.48 0.77 -8.84
CA LYS A 55 -1.71 2.21 -8.70
C LYS A 55 -0.73 2.83 -7.72
N ASP A 56 -0.12 3.95 -8.11
CA ASP A 56 0.82 4.64 -7.23
C ASP A 56 0.14 5.09 -5.93
N VAL A 57 0.76 4.76 -4.80
CA VAL A 57 0.27 5.05 -3.45
C VAL A 57 0.00 6.53 -3.20
N ARG A 58 0.72 7.43 -3.87
CA ARG A 58 0.51 8.89 -3.77
C ARG A 58 -0.77 9.35 -4.49
N GLU A 59 -1.29 8.53 -5.39
CA GLU A 59 -2.53 8.77 -6.14
C GLU A 59 -3.76 8.14 -5.46
N ILE A 60 -3.57 7.36 -4.38
CA ILE A 60 -4.64 6.80 -3.54
C ILE A 60 -5.15 7.87 -2.58
N LYS A 61 -5.61 9.01 -3.12
CA LYS A 61 -6.10 10.13 -2.30
C LYS A 61 -7.55 9.95 -1.82
N GLU A 62 -8.33 9.11 -2.50
CA GLU A 62 -9.79 9.20 -2.44
C GLU A 62 -10.54 7.88 -2.58
N GLU A 63 -9.93 6.74 -2.25
CA GLU A 63 -10.73 5.52 -2.14
C GLU A 63 -11.60 5.56 -0.87
N LYS A 64 -12.74 6.26 -1.01
CA LYS A 64 -13.77 6.48 0.02
C LYS A 64 -14.49 5.20 0.43
N VAL A 65 -14.30 4.12 -0.32
CA VAL A 65 -14.97 2.82 -0.12
C VAL A 65 -14.73 2.27 1.29
N LEU A 66 -13.58 2.57 1.90
CA LEU A 66 -13.21 2.03 3.21
C LEU A 66 -13.07 3.07 4.32
N GLY A 67 -13.09 4.37 3.98
CA GLY A 67 -12.98 5.46 4.95
C GLY A 67 -11.72 5.42 5.82
N LEU A 68 -10.63 4.86 5.28
CA LEU A 68 -9.36 4.68 5.99
C LEU A 68 -8.47 5.91 5.87
N ASN A 69 -7.67 6.17 6.90
CA ASN A 69 -6.63 7.19 6.81
C ASN A 69 -5.36 6.66 6.13
N TRP A 70 -5.39 6.60 4.79
CA TRP A 70 -4.31 6.09 3.94
C TRP A 70 -2.95 6.76 4.20
N LYS A 71 -2.93 8.02 4.61
CA LYS A 71 -1.69 8.79 4.86
C LYS A 71 -0.76 8.15 5.88
N LYS A 72 -1.28 7.36 6.83
CA LYS A 72 -0.50 6.69 7.88
C LYS A 72 -0.06 5.28 7.52
N PHE A 73 -0.44 4.78 6.33
CA PHE A 73 -0.05 3.45 5.92
C PHE A 73 1.42 3.44 5.54
N ARG A 74 2.14 2.44 6.00
CA ARG A 74 3.53 2.17 5.62
C ARG A 74 3.56 1.48 4.27
N VAL A 75 4.53 1.85 3.45
CA VAL A 75 4.74 1.27 2.11
C VAL A 75 5.90 0.30 2.17
N ILE A 76 5.63 -0.97 1.85
CA ILE A 76 6.62 -2.05 1.95
C ILE A 76 6.76 -2.73 0.59
N VAL A 77 7.95 -2.64 0.00
CA VAL A 77 8.31 -3.37 -1.23
C VAL A 77 9.06 -4.64 -0.84
N VAL A 78 8.62 -5.78 -1.36
CA VAL A 78 9.30 -7.07 -1.17
C VAL A 78 10.35 -7.23 -2.26
N GLY A 79 11.62 -7.29 -1.88
CA GLY A 79 12.71 -7.68 -2.78
C GLY A 79 13.15 -9.12 -2.50
N ASP A 80 14.14 -9.59 -3.27
CA ASP A 80 14.60 -10.98 -3.23
C ASP A 80 15.19 -11.37 -1.86
N ASP A 81 16.03 -10.51 -1.27
CA ASP A 81 16.74 -10.80 -0.01
C ASP A 81 16.15 -10.07 1.21
N LYS A 82 15.41 -8.98 0.98
CA LYS A 82 14.89 -8.14 2.05
C LYS A 82 13.65 -7.36 1.64
N ASN A 83 12.92 -6.92 2.66
CA ASN A 83 11.85 -5.96 2.51
C ASN A 83 12.40 -4.54 2.63
N TYR A 84 11.94 -3.66 1.74
CA TYR A 84 12.25 -2.24 1.73
C TYR A 84 11.04 -1.48 2.29
N ASP A 85 11.23 -0.84 3.44
CA ASP A 85 10.22 0.00 4.07
C ASP A 85 10.46 1.46 3.69
N PHE A 86 9.52 2.04 2.95
CA PHE A 86 9.57 3.41 2.47
C PHE A 86 8.94 4.42 3.45
N GLY A 87 8.47 3.95 4.61
CA GLY A 87 7.79 4.78 5.60
C GLY A 87 6.32 5.02 5.27
N GLU A 88 5.73 6.01 5.93
CA GLU A 88 4.30 6.33 5.75
C GLU A 88 4.06 7.08 4.43
N ILE A 89 2.90 6.85 3.79
CA ILE A 89 2.53 7.52 2.52
C ILE A 89 2.65 9.05 2.61
N LYS A 90 2.32 9.65 3.77
CA LYS A 90 2.42 11.10 3.98
C LYS A 90 3.85 11.66 3.89
N ASP A 91 4.85 10.82 4.11
CA ASP A 91 6.27 11.21 4.16
C ASP A 91 6.96 11.00 2.80
N LEU A 92 6.25 10.42 1.83
CA LEU A 92 6.75 10.22 0.46
C LEU A 92 6.78 11.54 -0.32
N ARG A 93 7.85 11.74 -1.10
CA ARG A 93 8.02 12.88 -2.00
C ARG A 93 7.34 12.67 -3.34
#